data_AF-A0A497NPU6-F1
#
_entry.id   AF-A0A497NPU6-F1
#
_cell.length_a   1.000
_cell.length_b   1.000
_cell.length_c   1.000
_cell.angle_alpha   90.00
_cell.angle_beta   90.00
_cell.angle_gamma   90.00
#
_symmetry.space_group_name_H-M   'P 1'
#
loop_
_entity.id
_entity.type
_entity.pdbx_description
1 polymer ?
#
loop_
_entity_poly.entity_id
_entity_poly.type
_entity_poly.pdbx_seq_one_letter_code
_entity_poly.pdbx_strand_id
1 'polypeptide(L)'
;MKFIYKPWNTVIIHEIAQFKVEDLAQLRVVRGQDRYIGRPINWADGVAFVYALMPSTEEVIKEQLEGKINILSLAFASMPTYKPFVTSKDGKAKVPVIDVSYNKFYKELAKWIKENFLKNE
;
A
#
# COMPACT_ATOMS: atom_id res chain seq x y z
N MET A 1 0.26 27.90 -21.40
CA MET A 1 -0.03 26.51 -20.96
C MET A 1 -0.35 26.53 -19.47
N LYS A 2 -1.38 25.81 -19.01
CA LYS A 2 -1.84 25.81 -17.60
C LYS A 2 -1.81 24.39 -17.05
N PHE A 3 -1.14 24.19 -15.92
CA PHE A 3 -1.15 22.94 -15.15
C PHE A 3 -2.10 23.10 -13.96
N ILE A 4 -2.89 22.05 -13.65
CA ILE A 4 -3.80 22.04 -12.51
C ILE A 4 -3.53 20.79 -11.69
N TYR A 5 -3.14 20.95 -10.43
CA TYR A 5 -3.05 19.87 -9.46
C TYR A 5 -4.42 19.66 -8.79
N LYS A 6 -4.97 18.45 -8.89
CA LYS A 6 -6.22 18.04 -8.24
C LYS A 6 -5.97 16.76 -7.43
N PRO A 7 -5.67 16.85 -6.13
CA PRO A 7 -5.56 15.67 -5.28
C PRO A 7 -6.93 15.01 -5.10
N TRP A 8 -6.92 13.74 -4.71
CA TRP A 8 -8.12 13.04 -4.26
C TRP A 8 -8.72 13.76 -3.04
N ASN A 9 -10.02 14.01 -3.07
CA ASN A 9 -10.76 14.58 -1.94
C ASN A 9 -11.32 13.49 -1.01
N THR A 10 -11.55 12.29 -1.54
CA THR A 10 -12.16 11.16 -0.83
C THR A 10 -11.44 9.87 -1.21
N VAL A 11 -11.11 9.06 -0.20
CA VAL A 11 -10.54 7.72 -0.37
C VAL A 11 -11.53 6.72 0.20
N ILE A 12 -12.02 5.82 -0.64
CA ILE A 12 -12.95 4.75 -0.24
C ILE A 12 -12.16 3.45 -0.30
N ILE A 13 -12.11 2.71 0.82
CA ILE A 13 -11.40 1.44 0.93
C ILE A 13 -12.44 0.35 1.18
N HIS A 14 -12.54 -0.61 0.26
CA HIS A 14 -13.59 -1.63 0.29
C HIS A 14 -13.21 -2.86 1.11
N GLU A 15 -11.93 -3.21 1.16
CA GLU A 15 -11.41 -4.31 1.97
C GLU A 15 -10.10 -3.92 2.66
N ILE A 16 -9.98 -4.29 3.94
CA ILE A 16 -8.80 -4.00 4.77
C ILE A 16 -8.36 -5.27 5.49
N ALA A 17 -7.07 -5.56 5.41
CA ALA A 17 -6.46 -6.70 6.12
C ALA A 17 -5.11 -6.32 6.75
N GLN A 18 -4.96 -6.64 8.03
CA GLN A 18 -3.72 -6.48 8.77
C GLN A 18 -2.92 -7.80 8.76
N PHE A 19 -1.62 -7.69 8.54
CA PHE A 19 -0.68 -8.81 8.50
C PHE A 19 0.56 -8.51 9.36
N LYS A 20 1.37 -9.56 9.58
CA LYS A 20 2.79 -9.38 9.91
C LYS A 20 3.55 -8.94 8.67
N VAL A 21 4.65 -8.21 8.84
CA VAL A 21 5.38 -7.62 7.71
C VAL A 21 5.97 -8.70 6.78
N GLU A 22 6.36 -9.86 7.31
CA GLU A 22 6.86 -11.00 6.55
C GLU A 22 5.76 -11.69 5.73
N ASP A 23 4.53 -11.71 6.26
CA ASP A 23 3.35 -12.23 5.57
C ASP A 23 2.92 -11.27 4.45
N LEU A 24 2.93 -9.97 4.71
CA LEU A 24 2.70 -8.95 3.70
C LEU A 24 3.74 -9.04 2.56
N ALA A 25 5.00 -9.27 2.90
CA ALA A 25 6.06 -9.52 1.92
C ALA A 25 5.79 -10.80 1.12
N GLN A 26 5.31 -11.87 1.75
CA GLN A 26 4.97 -13.12 1.08
C GLN A 26 3.91 -12.93 -0.03
N LEU A 27 2.92 -12.05 0.17
CA LEU A 27 1.89 -11.72 -0.84
C LEU A 27 2.48 -11.12 -2.14
N ARG A 28 3.73 -10.64 -2.09
CA ARG A 28 4.40 -9.99 -3.21
C ARG A 28 5.44 -10.85 -3.90
N VAL A 29 5.64 -12.07 -3.40
CA VAL A 29 6.58 -13.02 -3.99
C VAL A 29 6.00 -13.58 -5.27
N VAL A 30 6.69 -13.35 -6.38
CA VAL A 30 6.42 -14.03 -7.66
C VAL A 30 7.46 -15.13 -7.83
N ARG A 31 7.00 -16.36 -8.08
CA ARG A 31 7.87 -17.51 -8.38
C ARG A 31 8.29 -17.43 -9.85
N GLY A 32 9.57 -17.15 -10.11
CA GLY A 32 10.20 -17.35 -11.41
C GLY A 32 10.87 -18.72 -11.52
N GLN A 33 11.43 -19.04 -12.69
CA GLN A 33 12.12 -20.32 -12.94
C GLN A 33 13.29 -20.55 -11.97
N ASP A 34 14.14 -19.54 -11.74
CA ASP A 34 15.35 -19.69 -10.89
C ASP A 34 15.50 -18.63 -9.80
N ARG A 35 14.54 -17.71 -9.66
CA ARG A 35 14.59 -16.62 -8.66
C ARG A 35 13.22 -16.28 -8.10
N TYR A 36 13.18 -15.99 -6.81
CA TYR A 36 12.05 -15.33 -6.16
C TYR A 36 12.25 -13.82 -6.27
N ILE A 37 11.39 -13.14 -7.03
CA ILE A 37 11.41 -11.68 -7.12
C ILE A 37 10.19 -11.17 -6.35
N GLY A 38 10.43 -10.39 -5.30
CA GLY A 38 9.38 -9.68 -4.60
C GLY A 38 9.00 -8.42 -5.35
N ARG A 39 7.71 -8.23 -5.68
CA ARG A 39 7.22 -6.90 -6.06
C ARG A 39 7.32 -5.97 -4.85
N PRO A 40 7.64 -4.68 -5.02
CA PRO A 40 7.83 -3.80 -3.88
C PRO A 40 6.55 -3.69 -3.03
N ILE A 41 6.75 -3.47 -1.73
CA ILE A 41 5.75 -2.93 -0.80
C ILE A 41 6.06 -1.47 -0.52
N ASN A 42 5.04 -0.68 -0.22
CA ASN A 42 5.21 0.71 0.20
C ASN A 42 5.43 0.75 1.71
N TRP A 43 6.14 1.78 2.17
CA TRP A 43 6.25 2.11 3.58
C TRP A 43 6.05 3.61 3.77
N ALA A 44 5.25 3.99 4.76
CA ALA A 44 5.15 5.36 5.20
C ALA A 44 4.91 5.46 6.71
N ASP A 45 5.65 6.33 7.38
CA ASP A 45 5.46 6.70 8.80
C ASP A 45 5.18 5.51 9.74
N GLY A 46 5.92 4.40 9.58
CA GLY A 46 5.80 3.23 10.45
C GLY A 46 4.82 2.15 9.97
N VAL A 47 4.25 2.28 8.77
CA VAL A 47 3.29 1.33 8.21
C VAL A 47 3.79 0.82 6.86
N ALA A 48 3.89 -0.50 6.71
CA ALA A 48 4.09 -1.13 5.41
C ALA A 48 2.74 -1.49 4.79
N PHE A 49 2.55 -1.28 3.48
CA PHE A 49 1.27 -1.57 2.84
C PHE A 49 1.38 -1.85 1.34
N VAL A 50 0.38 -2.54 0.82
CA VAL A 50 0.07 -2.67 -0.61
C VAL A 50 -1.42 -2.48 -0.81
N TYR A 51 -1.80 -1.99 -1.98
CA TYR A 51 -3.20 -1.77 -2.30
C TYR A 51 -3.49 -2.14 -3.76
N ALA A 52 -4.74 -2.48 -4.02
CA ALA A 52 -5.28 -2.68 -5.36
C ALA A 52 -6.36 -1.64 -5.63
N LEU A 53 -6.37 -1.06 -6.83
CA LEU A 53 -7.43 -0.17 -7.28
C LEU A 53 -8.55 -0.98 -7.92
N MET A 54 -9.76 -0.40 -7.91
CA MET A 54 -10.87 -0.93 -8.70
C MET A 54 -10.51 -0.98 -10.20
N PRO A 55 -11.05 -1.95 -10.97
CA PRO A 55 -10.97 -1.93 -12.42
C PRO A 55 -11.53 -0.62 -12.99
N SER A 56 -10.94 -0.14 -14.09
CA SER A 56 -11.36 1.11 -14.74
C SER A 56 -12.63 0.91 -15.57
N THR A 57 -13.79 0.85 -14.90
CA THR A 57 -15.11 0.94 -15.56
C THR A 57 -15.53 2.41 -15.72
N GLU A 58 -16.56 2.67 -16.51
CA GLU A 58 -17.07 4.03 -16.72
C GLU A 58 -17.48 4.70 -15.40
N GLU A 59 -18.14 3.95 -14.52
CA GLU A 59 -18.58 4.42 -13.20
C GLU A 59 -17.41 4.76 -12.30
N VAL A 60 -16.39 3.89 -12.24
CA VAL A 60 -15.17 4.13 -11.44
C VAL A 60 -14.41 5.35 -11.94
N ILE A 61 -14.29 5.50 -13.26
CA ILE A 61 -13.62 6.66 -13.87
C ILE A 61 -14.38 7.95 -13.55
N LYS A 62 -15.71 7.93 -13.65
CA LYS A 62 -16.54 9.10 -13.32
C LYS A 62 -16.29 9.58 -11.89
N GLU A 63 -16.28 8.67 -10.91
CA GLU A 63 -15.97 9.03 -9.52
C GLU A 63 -14.55 9.56 -9.35
N GLN A 64 -13.56 8.97 -10.04
CA GLN A 64 -12.18 9.45 -10.04
C GLN A 64 -12.05 10.88 -10.59
N LEU A 65 -12.75 11.19 -11.69
CA LEU A 65 -12.76 12.55 -12.23
C LEU A 65 -13.39 13.57 -11.28
N GLU A 66 -14.30 13.13 -10.41
CA GLU A 66 -14.88 13.92 -9.30
C GLU A 66 -13.98 13.98 -8.05
N GLY A 67 -12.81 13.35 -8.10
CA GLY A 67 -11.81 13.38 -7.03
C GLY A 67 -11.93 12.27 -5.99
N LYS A 68 -12.71 11.22 -6.25
CA LYS A 68 -12.87 10.06 -5.35
C LYS A 68 -12.05 8.87 -5.86
N ILE A 69 -11.21 8.29 -5.00
CA ILE A 69 -10.47 7.08 -5.34
C ILE A 69 -11.05 5.87 -4.61
N ASN A 70 -11.34 4.81 -5.36
CA ASN A 70 -11.79 3.53 -4.84
C ASN A 70 -10.61 2.54 -4.79
N ILE A 71 -10.16 2.27 -3.58
CA ILE A 71 -9.20 1.20 -3.27
C ILE A 71 -10.01 -0.07 -3.02
N LEU A 72 -9.85 -1.05 -3.91
CA LEU A 72 -10.51 -2.34 -3.80
C LEU A 72 -10.06 -3.07 -2.53
N SER A 73 -8.75 -3.18 -2.33
CA SER A 73 -8.20 -3.83 -1.14
C SER A 73 -6.93 -3.15 -0.67
N LEU A 74 -6.75 -3.10 0.65
CA LEU A 74 -5.59 -2.57 1.34
C LEU A 74 -5.08 -3.61 2.33
N ALA A 75 -3.88 -4.13 2.07
CA ALA A 75 -3.17 -5.00 3.00
C ALA A 75 -2.03 -4.21 3.65
N PHE A 76 -1.92 -4.26 4.97
CA PHE A 76 -0.91 -3.49 5.70
C PHE A 76 -0.31 -4.27 6.88
N ALA A 77 0.80 -3.77 7.40
CA ALA A 77 1.49 -4.28 8.58
C ALA A 77 2.14 -3.14 9.37
N SER A 78 2.21 -3.29 10.69
CA SER A 78 3.06 -2.44 11.52
C SER A 78 4.53 -2.65 11.17
N MET A 79 5.25 -1.57 10.89
CA MET A 79 6.68 -1.59 10.59
C MET A 79 7.32 -0.30 11.12
N PRO A 80 7.56 -0.18 12.44
CA PRO A 80 7.92 1.10 13.08
C PRO A 80 9.18 1.77 12.53
N THR A 81 10.14 0.97 12.04
CA THR A 81 11.37 1.45 11.44
C THR A 81 11.43 1.06 9.97
N TYR A 82 11.76 2.02 9.10
CA TYR A 82 12.04 1.75 7.71
C TYR A 82 13.20 0.76 7.56
N LYS A 83 13.02 -0.23 6.69
CA LYS A 83 14.09 -1.11 6.21
C LYS A 83 13.92 -1.22 4.70
N PRO A 84 15.00 -1.13 3.90
CA PRO A 84 14.91 -1.15 2.44
C PRO A 84 14.47 -2.50 1.86
N PHE A 85 14.54 -3.57 2.66
CA PHE A 85 14.08 -4.90 2.29
C PHE A 85 13.42 -5.59 3.48
N VAL A 86 12.44 -6.44 3.19
CA VAL A 86 11.85 -7.40 4.13
C VAL A 86 12.00 -8.79 3.54
N THR A 87 12.39 -9.75 4.38
CA THR A 87 12.44 -11.16 3.98
C THR A 87 11.04 -11.75 4.06
N SER A 88 10.61 -12.50 3.03
CA SER A 88 9.33 -13.20 3.03
C SER A 88 9.21 -14.21 4.17
N LYS A 89 7.99 -14.56 4.57
CA LYS A 89 7.71 -15.53 5.64
C LYS A 89 8.45 -16.87 5.45
N ASP A 90 8.56 -17.34 4.21
CA ASP A 90 9.27 -18.59 3.88
C ASP A 90 10.80 -18.47 3.81
N GLY A 91 11.35 -17.26 4.00
CA GLY A 91 12.79 -16.99 3.96
C GLY A 91 13.41 -16.91 2.57
N LYS A 92 12.64 -17.12 1.49
CA LYS A 92 13.19 -17.35 0.14
C LYS A 92 13.35 -16.08 -0.70
N ALA A 93 12.61 -15.02 -0.37
CA ALA A 93 12.60 -13.78 -1.14
C ALA A 93 12.99 -12.57 -0.29
N LYS A 94 13.83 -11.70 -0.85
CA LYS A 94 14.01 -10.33 -0.34
C LYS A 94 13.08 -9.40 -1.12
N VAL A 95 12.08 -8.87 -0.44
CA VAL A 95 11.07 -7.98 -1.02
C VAL A 95 11.52 -6.54 -0.80
N PRO A 96 11.66 -5.72 -1.87
CA PRO A 96 12.00 -4.31 -1.73
C PRO A 96 10.92 -3.53 -1.00
N VAL A 97 11.33 -2.56 -0.20
CA VAL A 97 10.43 -1.62 0.48
C VAL A 97 10.74 -0.20 0.00
N ILE A 98 9.73 0.46 -0.54
CA ILE A 98 9.85 1.83 -1.03
C ILE A 98 9.31 2.77 0.05
N ASP A 99 10.17 3.68 0.54
CA ASP A 99 9.71 4.78 1.39
C ASP A 99 8.94 5.79 0.54
N VAL A 100 7.64 5.90 0.82
CA VAL A 100 6.72 6.83 0.13
C VAL A 100 6.22 7.94 1.05
N SER A 101 6.87 8.14 2.21
CA SER A 101 6.46 9.11 3.25
C SER A 101 6.49 10.56 2.77
N TYR A 102 7.23 10.86 1.70
CA TYR A 102 7.27 12.19 1.07
C TYR A 102 5.97 12.53 0.32
N ASN A 103 5.14 11.55 -0.01
CA ASN A 103 3.87 11.77 -0.69
C ASN A 103 2.76 11.99 0.34
N LYS A 104 2.12 13.16 0.28
CA LYS A 104 1.05 13.56 1.20
C LYS A 104 -0.08 12.51 1.31
N PHE A 105 -0.51 11.93 0.20
CA PHE A 105 -1.57 10.91 0.18
C PHE A 105 -1.18 9.68 1.00
N TYR A 106 0.01 9.13 0.79
CA TYR A 106 0.46 7.95 1.53
C TYR A 106 0.75 8.25 3.00
N LYS A 107 1.24 9.45 3.29
CA LYS A 107 1.44 9.91 4.67
C LYS A 107 0.10 9.97 5.43
N GLU A 108 -0.93 10.56 4.82
CA GLU A 108 -2.27 10.63 5.38
C GLU A 108 -2.91 9.24 5.51
N LEU A 109 -2.73 8.37 4.52
CA LEU A 109 -3.18 6.97 4.58
C LEU A 109 -2.51 6.22 5.75
N ALA A 110 -1.19 6.31 5.90
CA ALA A 110 -0.47 5.65 6.99
C ALA A 110 -0.89 6.18 8.36
N LYS A 111 -1.11 7.50 8.49
CA LYS A 111 -1.68 8.09 9.70
C LYS A 111 -3.07 7.49 9.99
N TRP A 112 -3.97 7.48 9.01
CA TRP A 112 -5.32 6.93 9.18
C TRP A 112 -5.29 5.44 9.57
N ILE A 113 -4.42 4.64 8.95
CA ILE A 113 -4.23 3.22 9.30
C ILE A 113 -3.81 3.09 10.77
N LYS A 114 -2.80 3.85 11.20
CA LYS A 114 -2.33 3.80 12.59
C LYS A 114 -3.45 4.13 13.56
N GLU A 115 -4.20 5.19 13.27
CA GLU A 115 -5.25 5.69 14.16
C GLU A 115 -6.44 4.74 14.31
N ASN A 116 -6.76 3.97 13.29
CA ASN A 116 -7.96 3.12 13.28
C ASN A 116 -7.66 1.63 13.52
N PHE A 117 -6.45 1.16 13.23
CA PHE A 117 -6.15 -0.27 13.25
C PHE A 117 -4.91 -0.66 14.07
N LEU A 118 -3.95 0.25 14.30
CA LEU A 118 -2.72 -0.09 15.05
C LEU A 118 -2.65 0.52 16.46
N LYS A 119 -3.59 1.39 16.85
CA LYS A 119 -3.61 2.02 18.18
C LYS A 119 -3.99 1.07 19.33
N ASN A 120 -4.37 -0.17 19.04
CA ASN A 120 -4.85 -1.15 20.02
C ASN A 120 -3.89 -2.34 20.23
N GLU A 121 -2.63 -2.23 19.80
CA GLU A 121 -1.57 -3.21 20.08
C GLU A 121 -0.60 -2.71 21.17
#